data_AF-A0A4S4BPP8-F1
#
_entry.id   AF-A0A4S4BPP8-F1
#
_cell.length_a   1.000
_cell.length_b   1.000
_cell.length_c   1.000
_cell.angle_alpha   90.00
_cell.angle_beta   90.00
_cell.angle_gamma   90.00
#
_symmetry.space_group_name_H-M   'P 1'
#
loop_
_entity.id
_entity.type
_entity.pdbx_description
1 polymer ?
#
loop_
_entity_poly.entity_id
_entity_poly.type
_entity_poly.pdbx_seq_one_letter_code
_entity_poly.pdbx_strand_id
1 'polypeptide(L)'
;MSCPLINCTMQGRFDHYPKGRGITRIKELNASKVNVCIAHDDIQTPFYPFGNGNILQAAHMGAHLSHMTGEHEIAQIIQMITYNGAKAFGLQEEYGIEVGYKANFIVLPVDNIVDMVSKQPACRFVFKEGKLVVETKPTEPIWYSDLLKPAR
;
A
#
# COMPACT_ATOMS: atom_id res chain seq x y z
N MET A 1 12.21 -1.23 -8.21
CA MET A 1 10.81 -0.82 -7.99
C MET A 1 9.90 -1.76 -8.76
N SER A 2 8.78 -2.20 -8.17
CA SER A 2 7.72 -2.95 -8.85
C SER A 2 6.43 -2.16 -8.77
N CYS A 3 5.59 -2.23 -9.80
CA CYS A 3 4.33 -1.48 -9.88
C CYS A 3 3.15 -2.44 -10.08
N PRO A 4 2.72 -3.17 -9.02
CA PRO A 4 1.84 -4.34 -9.16
C PRO A 4 0.55 -4.05 -9.92
N LEU A 5 -0.06 -2.87 -9.72
CA LEU A 5 -1.33 -2.46 -10.35
C LEU A 5 -1.24 -2.39 -11.89
N ILE A 6 -0.28 -1.63 -12.41
CA ILE A 6 -0.08 -1.52 -13.87
C ILE A 6 0.60 -2.78 -14.44
N ASN A 7 1.51 -3.41 -13.69
CA ASN A 7 2.23 -4.61 -14.15
C ASN A 7 1.25 -5.73 -14.47
N CYS A 8 0.31 -6.06 -13.56
CA CYS A 8 -0.69 -7.09 -13.85
C CYS A 8 -1.71 -6.66 -14.91
N THR A 9 -1.89 -5.36 -15.13
CA THR A 9 -2.80 -4.83 -16.16
C THR A 9 -2.19 -4.95 -17.56
N MET A 10 -0.90 -4.68 -17.72
CA MET A 10 -0.23 -4.53 -19.02
C MET A 10 0.50 -5.79 -19.47
N GLN A 11 1.01 -6.59 -18.55
CA GLN A 11 1.76 -7.80 -18.87
C GLN A 11 0.81 -8.98 -19.14
N GLY A 12 1.28 -9.99 -19.86
CA GLY A 12 0.48 -11.17 -20.21
C GLY A 12 -0.62 -10.95 -21.26
N ARG A 13 -0.67 -9.76 -21.88
CA ARG A 13 -1.63 -9.41 -22.95
C ARG A 13 -1.39 -10.19 -24.24
N PHE A 14 -0.13 -10.52 -24.54
CA PHE A 14 0.26 -11.30 -25.72
C PHE A 14 0.45 -12.80 -25.42
N ASP A 15 0.39 -13.20 -24.14
CA ASP A 15 0.55 -14.59 -23.75
C ASP A 15 -0.72 -15.40 -24.08
N HIS A 16 -0.53 -16.62 -24.60
CA HIS A 16 -1.55 -17.67 -24.59
C HIS A 16 -1.69 -18.27 -23.17
N TYR A 17 -2.51 -19.30 -22.99
CA TYR A 17 -2.63 -19.94 -21.68
C TYR A 17 -1.51 -20.95 -21.43
N PRO A 18 -0.93 -20.99 -20.20
CA PRO A 18 -1.25 -20.14 -19.04
C PRO A 18 -0.63 -18.72 -19.10
N LYS A 19 -1.34 -17.71 -18.58
CA LYS A 19 -0.84 -16.32 -18.47
C LYS A 19 -0.06 -16.11 -17.19
N GLY A 20 1.13 -15.50 -17.29
CA GLY A 20 1.92 -15.09 -16.14
C GLY A 20 1.33 -13.88 -15.40
N ARG A 21 1.76 -13.66 -14.16
CA ARG A 21 1.34 -12.50 -13.34
C ARG A 21 1.92 -11.17 -13.81
N GLY A 22 3.06 -11.22 -14.49
CA GLY A 22 3.70 -10.03 -15.04
C GLY A 22 4.39 -9.12 -14.02
N ILE A 23 4.63 -9.57 -12.80
CA ILE A 23 5.43 -8.83 -11.82
C ILE A 23 6.86 -9.37 -11.73
N THR A 24 7.78 -8.55 -11.23
CA THR A 24 9.14 -9.02 -10.90
C THR A 24 9.15 -9.96 -9.69
N ARG A 25 10.30 -10.56 -9.41
CA ARG A 25 10.55 -11.53 -8.33
C ARG A 25 10.64 -10.86 -6.95
N ILE A 26 9.58 -10.17 -6.53
CA ILE A 26 9.55 -9.35 -5.30
C ILE A 26 10.04 -10.14 -4.08
N LYS A 27 9.49 -11.34 -3.88
CA LYS A 27 9.75 -12.18 -2.70
C LYS A 27 11.19 -12.65 -2.65
N GLU A 28 11.71 -13.15 -3.77
CA GLU A 28 13.07 -13.67 -3.89
C GLU A 28 14.12 -12.57 -3.79
N LEU A 29 13.88 -11.41 -4.42
CA LEU A 29 14.77 -10.26 -4.33
C LEU A 29 14.83 -9.73 -2.90
N ASN A 30 13.68 -9.61 -2.23
CA ASN A 30 13.62 -9.20 -0.83
C ASN A 30 14.34 -10.20 0.09
N ALA A 31 14.13 -11.50 -0.10
CA ALA A 31 14.86 -12.54 0.63
C ALA A 31 16.38 -12.50 0.39
N SER A 32 16.79 -12.04 -0.79
CA SER A 32 18.20 -11.84 -1.17
C SER A 32 18.77 -10.50 -0.70
N LYS A 33 18.05 -9.75 0.15
CA LYS A 33 18.43 -8.44 0.69
C LYS A 33 18.62 -7.35 -0.36
N VAL A 34 18.04 -7.53 -1.55
CA VAL A 34 17.95 -6.48 -2.57
C VAL A 34 16.88 -5.48 -2.13
N ASN A 35 17.16 -4.18 -2.26
CA ASN A 35 16.15 -3.17 -1.97
C ASN A 35 15.00 -3.24 -3.00
N VAL A 36 13.82 -3.66 -2.55
CA VAL A 36 12.61 -3.69 -3.39
C VAL A 36 11.61 -2.69 -2.82
N CYS A 37 11.08 -1.82 -3.67
CA CYS A 37 9.99 -0.92 -3.33
C CYS A 37 8.79 -1.12 -4.26
N ILE A 38 7.59 -0.83 -3.75
CA ILE A 38 6.32 -0.91 -4.48
C ILE A 38 5.83 0.51 -4.77
N ALA A 39 5.37 0.74 -6.00
CA ALA A 39 4.80 2.01 -6.44
C ALA A 39 3.45 1.81 -7.15
N HIS A 40 2.72 2.90 -7.32
CA HIS A 40 1.44 2.92 -8.04
C HIS A 40 1.62 3.03 -9.57
N ASP A 41 2.66 3.74 -10.02
CA ASP A 41 2.98 4.10 -11.42
C ASP A 41 2.01 5.13 -12.02
N ASP A 42 0.83 4.68 -12.45
CA ASP A 42 -0.15 5.48 -13.18
C ASP A 42 -1.42 5.72 -12.34
N ILE A 43 -1.99 6.91 -12.43
CA ILE A 43 -3.32 7.23 -11.87
C ILE A 43 -4.13 7.91 -12.97
N GLN A 44 -5.23 7.28 -13.39
CA GLN A 44 -6.15 7.82 -14.39
C GLN A 44 -5.45 8.24 -15.70
N THR A 45 -4.53 7.41 -16.18
CA THR A 45 -3.82 7.60 -17.46
C THR A 45 -4.40 6.68 -18.55
N PRO A 46 -4.05 6.87 -19.84
CA PRO A 46 -4.46 5.95 -20.91
C PRO A 46 -4.05 4.49 -20.69
N PHE A 47 -3.04 4.23 -19.86
CA PHE A 47 -2.54 2.88 -19.56
C PHE A 47 -3.19 2.26 -18.32
N TYR A 48 -3.65 3.09 -17.37
CA TYR A 48 -4.34 2.66 -16.16
C TYR A 48 -5.46 3.63 -15.78
N PRO A 49 -6.73 3.27 -16.02
CA PRO A 49 -7.86 4.19 -15.80
C PRO A 49 -8.25 4.32 -14.33
N PHE A 50 -7.71 3.47 -13.44
CA PHE A 50 -8.04 3.48 -12.01
C PHE A 50 -7.00 4.25 -11.18
N GLY A 51 -7.18 4.22 -9.86
CA GLY A 51 -6.25 4.79 -8.89
C GLY A 51 -6.80 6.03 -8.19
N ASN A 52 -6.49 6.14 -6.91
CA ASN A 52 -6.86 7.28 -6.05
C ASN A 52 -5.65 7.80 -5.24
N GLY A 53 -4.44 7.40 -5.61
CA GLY A 53 -3.21 7.76 -4.90
C GLY A 53 -2.96 7.00 -3.60
N ASN A 54 -3.85 6.09 -3.19
CA ASN A 54 -3.63 5.27 -2.00
C ASN A 54 -2.60 4.17 -2.27
N ILE A 55 -1.39 4.33 -1.74
CA ILE A 55 -0.29 3.36 -1.89
C ILE A 55 -0.63 1.98 -1.31
N LEU A 56 -1.60 1.89 -0.38
CA LEU A 56 -2.09 0.62 0.16
C LEU A 56 -2.75 -0.26 -0.89
N GLN A 57 -3.32 0.31 -1.95
CA GLN A 57 -3.85 -0.47 -3.09
C GLN A 57 -2.73 -1.22 -3.81
N ALA A 58 -1.59 -0.55 -4.03
CA ALA A 58 -0.42 -1.16 -4.67
C ALA A 58 0.23 -2.20 -3.76
N ALA A 59 0.32 -1.94 -2.45
CA ALA A 59 0.79 -2.93 -1.47
C ALA A 59 -0.12 -4.16 -1.41
N HIS A 60 -1.43 -3.97 -1.36
CA HIS A 60 -2.42 -5.05 -1.37
C HIS A 60 -2.27 -5.93 -2.61
N MET A 61 -2.21 -5.33 -3.80
CA MET A 61 -2.01 -6.07 -5.05
C MET A 61 -0.62 -6.75 -5.10
N GLY A 62 0.41 -6.06 -4.61
CA GLY A 62 1.76 -6.59 -4.48
C GLY A 62 1.81 -7.88 -3.66
N ALA A 63 1.22 -7.85 -2.45
CA ALA A 63 1.15 -9.00 -1.55
C ALA A 63 0.49 -10.24 -2.21
N HIS A 64 -0.61 -10.02 -2.94
CA HIS A 64 -1.31 -11.09 -3.65
C HIS A 64 -0.46 -11.68 -4.78
N LEU A 65 0.08 -10.82 -5.65
CA LEU A 65 0.81 -11.27 -6.83
C LEU A 65 2.16 -11.90 -6.49
N SER A 66 2.81 -11.47 -5.40
CA SER A 66 4.11 -12.01 -4.95
C SER A 66 4.00 -13.17 -3.96
N HIS A 67 2.78 -13.59 -3.59
CA HIS A 67 2.56 -14.60 -2.54
C HIS A 67 3.21 -14.22 -1.21
N MET A 68 3.00 -12.99 -0.78
CA MET A 68 3.53 -12.41 0.46
C MET A 68 2.37 -12.05 1.41
N THR A 69 1.62 -13.06 1.84
CA THR A 69 0.40 -12.90 2.67
C THR A 69 0.56 -13.41 4.10
N GLY A 70 1.72 -13.97 4.46
CA GLY A 70 2.04 -14.26 5.85
C GLY A 70 2.27 -12.99 6.66
N GLU A 71 2.01 -13.01 7.96
CA GLU A 71 2.12 -11.84 8.85
C GLU A 71 3.48 -11.11 8.74
N HIS A 72 4.58 -11.87 8.77
CA HIS A 72 5.92 -11.33 8.58
C HIS A 72 6.13 -10.74 7.17
N GLU A 73 5.52 -11.34 6.14
CA GLU A 73 5.64 -10.87 4.77
C GLU A 73 4.83 -9.60 4.53
N ILE A 74 3.68 -9.44 5.21
CA ILE A 74 2.92 -8.20 5.22
C ILE A 74 3.75 -7.07 5.82
N ALA A 75 4.50 -7.32 6.90
CA ALA A 75 5.43 -6.32 7.44
C ALA A 75 6.46 -5.89 6.39
N GLN A 76 7.01 -6.85 5.62
CA GLN A 76 7.92 -6.56 4.52
C GLN A 76 7.25 -5.75 3.40
N ILE A 77 6.00 -6.05 3.04
CA ILE A 77 5.24 -5.26 2.05
C ILE A 77 5.07 -3.81 2.54
N ILE A 78 4.81 -3.58 3.82
CA ILE A 78 4.76 -2.21 4.39
C ILE A 78 6.12 -1.51 4.27
N GLN A 79 7.23 -2.21 4.55
CA GLN A 79 8.57 -1.68 4.31
C GLN A 79 8.79 -1.28 2.84
N MET A 80 8.26 -2.06 1.89
CA MET A 80 8.36 -1.78 0.44
C MET A 80 7.67 -0.49 0.00
N ILE A 81 6.64 -0.02 0.73
CA ILE A 81 5.92 1.23 0.45
C ILE A 81 6.31 2.38 1.39
N THR A 82 7.31 2.18 2.25
CA THR A 82 7.81 3.19 3.21
C THR A 82 9.33 3.31 3.12
N TYR A 83 10.07 2.64 3.99
CA TYR A 83 11.52 2.74 4.13
C TYR A 83 12.29 2.32 2.88
N ASN A 84 11.86 1.27 2.18
CA ASN A 84 12.54 0.84 0.95
C ASN A 84 12.34 1.84 -0.18
N GLY A 85 11.20 2.55 -0.19
CA GLY A 85 10.95 3.69 -1.07
C GLY A 85 11.90 4.83 -0.74
N ALA A 86 11.97 5.25 0.53
CA ALA A 86 12.90 6.28 0.98
C ALA A 86 14.36 5.95 0.64
N LYS A 87 14.78 4.69 0.83
CA LYS A 87 16.10 4.18 0.44
C LYS A 87 16.33 4.28 -1.06
N ALA A 88 15.34 3.94 -1.89
CA ALA A 88 15.44 4.07 -3.34
C ALA A 88 15.62 5.53 -3.79
N PHE A 89 15.09 6.49 -3.03
CA PHE A 89 15.26 7.94 -3.27
C PHE A 89 16.46 8.55 -2.55
N GLY A 90 17.26 7.78 -1.81
CA GLY A 90 18.44 8.29 -1.09
C GLY A 90 18.12 9.06 0.20
N LEU A 91 16.90 8.93 0.74
CA LEU A 91 16.39 9.71 1.89
C LEU A 91 16.58 9.00 3.25
N GLN A 92 17.41 7.95 3.30
CA GLN A 92 17.51 7.08 4.48
C GLN A 92 17.99 7.78 5.76
N GLU A 93 18.74 8.88 5.64
CA GLU A 93 19.27 9.64 6.80
C GLU A 93 18.27 10.66 7.37
N GLU A 94 17.13 10.88 6.71
CA GLU A 94 16.14 11.89 7.12
C GLU A 94 14.68 11.39 7.07
N TYR A 95 14.48 10.09 6.84
CA TYR A 95 13.17 9.44 6.75
C TYR A 95 13.04 8.34 7.79
N GLY A 96 12.08 8.48 8.69
CA GLY A 96 11.80 7.51 9.74
C GLY A 96 11.10 8.14 10.94
N ILE A 97 10.73 7.30 11.90
CA ILE A 97 10.15 7.70 13.19
C ILE A 97 11.25 7.59 14.24
N GLU A 98 12.16 8.55 14.24
CA GLU A 98 13.33 8.58 15.13
C GLU A 98 13.57 9.99 15.71
N VAL A 99 14.16 10.05 16.91
CA VAL A 99 14.50 11.32 17.55
C VAL A 99 15.56 12.05 16.74
N GLY A 100 15.34 13.34 16.50
CA GLY A 100 16.22 14.19 15.69
C GLY A 100 15.79 14.32 14.23
N TYR A 101 14.92 13.42 13.74
CA TYR A 101 14.35 13.56 12.39
C TYR A 101 13.22 14.59 12.37
N LYS A 102 12.94 15.13 11.18
CA LYS A 102 11.79 16.01 10.97
C LYS A 102 10.50 15.25 11.30
N ALA A 103 9.59 15.89 12.03
CA ALA A 103 8.29 15.32 12.38
C ALA A 103 7.33 15.22 11.17
N ASN A 104 7.66 14.33 10.23
CA ASN A 104 6.91 13.98 9.03
C ASN A 104 6.34 12.57 9.22
N PHE A 105 5.04 12.46 9.49
CA PHE A 105 4.40 11.16 9.68
C PHE A 105 2.92 11.23 9.35
N ILE A 106 2.32 10.05 9.22
CA ILE A 106 0.89 9.89 9.03
C ILE A 106 0.31 9.03 10.14
N VAL A 107 -0.98 9.20 10.39
CA VAL A 107 -1.75 8.36 11.30
C VAL A 107 -2.85 7.67 10.51
N LEU A 108 -2.91 6.35 10.59
CA LEU A 108 -3.98 5.54 9.98
C LEU A 108 -4.95 5.07 11.07
N PRO A 109 -6.27 5.04 10.82
CA PRO A 109 -7.27 4.61 11.80
C PRO A 109 -7.38 3.08 11.87
N VAL A 110 -6.26 2.40 12.13
CA VAL A 110 -6.16 0.93 12.24
C VAL A 110 -5.13 0.54 13.29
N ASP A 111 -5.33 -0.63 13.91
CA ASP A 111 -4.52 -1.05 15.06
C ASP A 111 -3.25 -1.83 14.67
N ASN A 112 -3.19 -2.37 13.45
CA ASN A 112 -2.09 -3.22 13.02
C ASN A 112 -1.85 -3.19 11.50
N ILE A 113 -0.71 -3.74 11.08
CA ILE A 113 -0.26 -3.75 9.68
C ILE A 113 -1.14 -4.62 8.77
N VAL A 114 -1.78 -5.66 9.30
CA VAL A 114 -2.69 -6.51 8.53
C VAL A 114 -3.98 -5.74 8.21
N ASP A 115 -4.50 -5.00 9.18
CA ASP A 115 -5.62 -4.08 9.01
C ASP A 115 -5.30 -2.95 8.04
N MET A 116 -4.06 -2.42 8.08
CA MET A 116 -3.59 -1.41 7.13
C MET A 116 -3.70 -1.91 5.68
N VAL A 117 -3.26 -3.14 5.39
CA VAL A 117 -3.33 -3.70 4.03
C VAL A 117 -4.75 -4.16 3.66
N SER A 118 -5.49 -4.75 4.59
CA SER A 118 -6.82 -5.32 4.32
C SER A 118 -7.92 -4.25 4.20
N LYS A 119 -7.96 -3.31 5.14
CA LYS A 119 -9.00 -2.25 5.20
C LYS A 119 -8.67 -1.07 4.29
N GLN A 120 -7.40 -0.90 3.93
CA GLN A 120 -6.88 0.20 3.08
C GLN A 120 -7.46 1.57 3.49
N PRO A 121 -7.39 1.94 4.79
CA PRO A 121 -8.09 3.09 5.30
C PRO A 121 -7.57 4.39 4.66
N ALA A 122 -8.44 5.40 4.59
CA ALA A 122 -7.99 6.75 4.34
C ALA A 122 -7.09 7.24 5.50
N CYS A 123 -6.09 8.05 5.18
CA CYS A 123 -5.19 8.61 6.18
C CYS A 123 -5.96 9.57 7.11
N ARG A 124 -5.91 9.33 8.42
CA ARG A 124 -6.62 10.15 9.44
C ARG A 124 -5.95 11.51 9.61
N PHE A 125 -4.63 11.52 9.78
CA PHE A 125 -3.83 12.73 9.98
C PHE A 125 -2.54 12.68 9.18
N VAL A 126 -2.16 13.80 8.58
CA VAL A 126 -0.84 14.00 7.97
C VAL A 126 -0.13 15.13 8.69
N PHE A 127 1.05 14.83 9.24
CA PHE A 127 1.94 15.80 9.84
C PHE A 127 3.13 16.05 8.93
N LYS A 128 3.46 17.32 8.71
CA LYS A 128 4.65 17.78 7.99
C LYS A 128 5.40 18.77 8.86
N GLU A 129 6.65 18.45 9.19
CA GLU A 129 7.54 19.25 10.03
C GLU A 129 6.85 19.69 11.34
N GLY A 130 6.11 18.76 11.97
CA GLY A 130 5.42 18.97 13.24
C GLY A 130 4.07 19.68 13.13
N LYS A 131 3.61 20.05 11.93
CA LYS A 131 2.33 20.71 11.70
C LYS A 131 1.32 19.74 11.11
N LEU A 132 0.10 19.73 11.66
CA LEU A 132 -1.02 19.03 11.06
C LEU A 132 -1.41 19.75 9.75
N VAL A 133 -1.26 19.05 8.62
CA VAL A 133 -1.54 19.61 7.27
C VAL A 133 -2.78 19.01 6.62
N VAL A 134 -3.17 17.79 7.01
CA VAL A 134 -4.39 17.14 6.52
C VAL A 134 -5.08 16.42 7.67
N GLU A 135 -6.39 16.57 7.75
CA GLU A 135 -7.27 15.82 8.62
C GLU A 135 -8.41 15.21 7.80
N THR A 136 -8.58 13.88 7.87
CA THR A 136 -9.71 13.17 7.22
C THR A 136 -10.65 12.64 8.30
N LYS A 137 -11.93 13.01 8.24
CA LYS A 137 -12.94 12.44 9.16
C LYS A 137 -13.29 11.01 8.72
N PRO A 138 -13.31 10.01 9.63
CA PRO A 138 -13.77 8.66 9.30
C PRO A 138 -15.20 8.66 8.79
N THR A 139 -15.53 7.72 7.91
CA THR A 139 -16.92 7.48 7.50
C THR A 139 -17.68 6.88 8.68
N GLU A 140 -18.83 7.47 9.02
CA GLU A 140 -19.72 6.99 10.08
C GLU A 140 -20.92 6.26 9.46
N PRO A 141 -20.98 4.91 9.53
CA PRO A 141 -22.13 4.17 9.01
C PRO A 141 -23.35 4.38 9.91
N ILE A 142 -24.49 4.72 9.29
CA ILE A 142 -25.79 4.78 9.98
C ILE A 142 -26.46 3.42 9.86
N TRP A 143 -26.72 2.79 11.00
CA TRP A 143 -27.39 1.49 11.07
C TRP A 143 -28.87 1.66 11.40
N TYR A 144 -29.76 1.21 10.52
CA TYR A 144 -31.20 1.14 10.77
C TYR A 144 -31.55 -0.21 11.41
N SER A 145 -31.17 -0.39 12.69
CA SER A 145 -31.31 -1.65 13.42
C SER A 145 -32.75 -2.17 13.52
N ASP A 146 -33.73 -1.27 13.53
CA ASP A 146 -35.15 -1.64 13.57
C ASP A 146 -35.64 -2.35 12.30
N LEU A 147 -34.96 -2.16 11.16
CA LEU A 147 -35.27 -2.85 9.90
C LEU A 147 -34.59 -4.24 9.79
N LEU A 148 -33.66 -4.55 10.69
CA LEU A 148 -32.88 -5.80 10.69
C LEU A 148 -33.48 -6.88 11.59
N LYS A 149 -34.58 -6.60 12.30
CA LYS A 149 -35.27 -7.61 13.11
C LYS A 149 -35.93 -8.63 12.17
N PRO A 150 -35.67 -9.95 12.31
CA PRO A 150 -36.35 -10.95 11.49
C PRO A 150 -37.86 -10.83 11.71
N ALA A 151 -38.63 -10.97 10.62
CA ALA A 151 -40.07 -11.06 10.70
C ALA A 151 -40.43 -12.21 11.66
N ARG A 152 -41.28 -11.90 12.66
CA ARG A 152 -41.79 -12.89 13.62
C ARG A 152 -42.54 -14.01 12.92
#